data_AF-A0A7S1SF39-F1
#
_entry.id   AF-A0A7S1SF39-F1
#
_cell.length_a   1.000
_cell.length_b   1.000
_cell.length_c   1.000
_cell.angle_alpha   90.00
_cell.angle_beta   90.00
_cell.angle_gamma   90.00
#
_symmetry.space_group_name_H-M   'P 1'
#
loop_
_entity.id
_entity.type
_entity.pdbx_description
1 polymer ?
#
loop_
_entity_poly.entity_id
_entity_poly.type
_entity_poly.pdbx_seq_one_letter_code
_entity_poly.pdbx_strand_id
1 'polypeptide(L)'
;MAPKSAKRSAQAASAAAAQEAKKPKLDPLMVGVVDALRQADGLTEECRSMLTAGVPGCFATPAGERHKHQETLVSWIGLVLDGVQSKMKEAVEAAEADEAEAGTRKQDLEAKVEGAQALLASESEAVSAKDADLKSASQAAVSAEAELRQRRDEQRRGDAASDATAGERELLQRTLEADVRFLKTEEGYDATQAAEHMKTLSPVAARLILDDSLMVALQPAAIKPPAERGAFDNMVLKEIEACIQRKVAELEAQLEASAPAREERAAAVAAAQGVLEQ
;
A
#
# COMPACT_ATOMS: atom_id res chain seq x y z
N MET A 1 43.37 98.98 49.04
CA MET A 1 42.96 98.45 50.35
C MET A 1 43.94 97.37 50.77
N ALA A 2 44.76 97.64 51.79
CA ALA A 2 45.35 96.59 52.65
C ALA A 2 44.35 96.36 53.82
N PRO A 3 44.38 95.22 54.56
CA PRO A 3 45.47 94.85 55.48
C PRO A 3 45.93 93.38 55.33
N LYS A 4 47.21 93.03 55.51
CA LYS A 4 47.98 92.81 56.76
C LYS A 4 47.60 91.55 57.57
N SER A 5 48.46 90.54 57.45
CA SER A 5 49.21 89.84 58.53
C SER A 5 48.61 89.67 59.94
N ALA A 6 48.59 88.41 60.43
CA ALA A 6 48.90 87.98 61.80
C ALA A 6 49.30 86.49 61.70
N LYS A 7 50.52 85.97 61.93
CA LYS A 7 51.47 86.00 63.06
C LYS A 7 50.94 85.40 64.36
N ARG A 8 51.61 84.31 64.78
CA ARG A 8 51.57 83.49 66.02
C ARG A 8 50.81 82.16 65.85
N SER A 9 51.29 81.00 66.28
CA SER A 9 52.56 80.51 66.86
C SER A 9 52.39 79.02 67.18
N ALA A 10 53.51 78.31 67.27
CA ALA A 10 53.77 77.15 68.15
C ALA A 10 53.18 75.75 67.80
N GLN A 11 54.08 74.91 67.30
CA GLN A 11 54.62 73.73 68.00
C GLN A 11 53.91 72.35 67.87
N ALA A 12 54.66 71.46 67.19
CA ALA A 12 54.88 70.04 67.44
C ALA A 12 53.70 69.05 67.47
N ALA A 13 53.68 68.09 66.53
CA ALA A 13 54.03 66.69 66.81
C ALA A 13 53.82 65.80 65.57
N SER A 14 54.60 64.73 65.51
CA SER A 14 54.78 63.72 64.45
C SER A 14 53.55 62.88 64.07
N ALA A 15 53.50 62.43 62.82
CA ALA A 15 53.01 61.08 62.49
C ALA A 15 53.65 60.58 61.18
N ALA A 16 54.41 59.50 61.27
CA ALA A 16 54.86 58.70 60.14
C ALA A 16 53.73 57.73 59.73
N ALA A 17 53.54 57.53 58.42
CA ALA A 17 52.78 56.41 57.90
C ALA A 17 53.49 55.80 56.68
N ALA A 18 53.64 54.48 56.78
CA ALA A 18 54.40 53.51 55.99
C ALA A 18 54.27 53.59 54.46
N GLN A 19 55.40 53.35 53.78
CA GLN A 19 55.44 52.91 52.38
C GLN A 19 55.16 51.40 52.30
N GLU A 20 54.20 51.01 51.47
CA GLU A 20 53.96 49.61 51.10
C GLU A 20 55.15 49.06 50.29
N ALA A 21 55.77 48.00 50.80
CA ALA A 21 56.81 47.26 50.09
C ALA A 21 56.20 46.46 48.92
N LYS A 22 56.69 46.71 47.71
CA LYS A 22 56.32 45.97 46.49
C LYS A 22 56.66 44.48 46.68
N LYS A 23 55.65 43.61 46.56
CA LYS A 23 55.85 42.15 46.55
C LYS A 23 56.87 41.78 45.46
N PRO A 24 57.92 41.00 45.78
CA PRO A 24 58.89 40.58 44.79
C PRO A 24 58.18 39.78 43.69
N LYS A 25 58.53 40.05 42.43
CA LYS A 25 58.03 39.28 41.28
C LYS A 25 58.56 37.86 41.43
N LEU A 26 57.67 36.89 41.66
CA LEU A 26 58.02 35.48 41.61
C LEU A 26 58.49 35.12 40.20
N ASP A 27 59.45 34.20 40.13
CA ASP A 27 59.86 33.54 38.88
C ASP A 27 58.64 32.90 38.19
N PRO A 28 58.49 33.03 36.85
CA PRO A 28 57.42 32.37 36.09
C PRO A 28 57.25 30.87 36.38
N LEU A 29 58.33 30.13 36.64
CA LEU A 29 58.26 28.71 36.98
C LEU A 29 57.61 28.48 38.36
N MET A 30 57.90 29.35 39.33
CA MET A 30 57.26 29.30 40.64
C MET A 30 55.79 29.70 40.57
N VAL A 31 55.43 30.63 39.67
CA VAL A 31 54.02 30.95 39.39
C VAL A 31 53.29 29.72 38.85
N GLY A 32 53.89 28.98 37.91
CA GLY A 32 53.34 27.73 37.41
C GLY A 32 53.14 26.66 38.50
N VAL A 33 54.10 26.52 39.42
CA VAL A 33 53.98 25.61 40.58
C VAL A 33 52.82 26.02 41.49
N VAL A 34 52.67 27.32 41.76
CA VAL A 34 51.55 27.84 42.58
C VAL A 34 50.20 27.58 41.89
N ASP A 35 50.10 27.79 40.58
CA ASP A 35 48.86 27.58 39.84
C ASP A 35 48.48 26.09 39.73
N ALA A 36 49.47 25.19 39.60
CA ALA A 36 49.23 23.75 39.65
C ALA A 36 48.82 23.27 41.06
N LEU A 37 49.44 23.81 42.12
CA LEU A 37 48.99 23.57 43.50
C LEU A 37 47.55 24.04 43.73
N ARG A 38 47.10 25.10 43.04
CA ARG A 38 45.71 25.57 43.10
C ARG A 38 44.71 24.63 42.45
N GLN A 39 45.14 23.81 41.50
CA GLN A 39 44.31 22.84 40.78
C GLN A 39 44.19 21.48 41.49
N ALA A 40 44.87 21.30 42.63
CA ALA A 40 44.85 20.02 43.35
C ALA A 40 43.56 19.82 44.17
N ASP A 41 42.54 19.14 43.64
CA ASP A 41 41.23 18.99 44.32
C ASP A 41 41.25 18.16 45.62
N GLY A 42 42.35 17.44 45.90
CA GLY A 42 42.50 16.57 47.09
C GLY A 42 43.06 17.27 48.33
N LEU A 43 43.30 18.59 48.27
CA LEU A 43 43.98 19.35 49.31
C LEU A 43 43.02 20.35 49.98
N THR A 44 43.02 20.41 51.32
CA THR A 44 42.25 21.44 52.04
C THR A 44 42.80 22.84 51.73
N GLU A 45 41.97 23.86 51.91
CA GLU A 45 42.34 25.24 51.60
C GLU A 45 43.56 25.71 52.43
N GLU A 46 43.63 25.27 53.69
CA GLU A 46 44.72 25.58 54.61
C GLU A 46 46.04 24.95 54.15
N CYS A 47 46.01 23.68 53.74
CA CYS A 47 47.18 22.97 53.23
C CYS A 47 47.65 23.57 51.89
N ARG A 48 46.73 23.98 51.02
CA ARG A 48 47.03 24.64 49.74
C ARG A 48 47.67 26.01 49.96
N SER A 49 47.13 26.78 50.90
CA SER A 49 47.65 28.09 51.29
C SER A 49 49.06 27.96 51.90
N MET A 50 49.27 26.97 52.78
CA MET A 50 50.57 26.67 53.37
C MET A 50 51.61 26.29 52.31
N LEU A 51 51.31 25.35 51.42
CA LEU A 51 52.25 24.92 50.37
C LEU A 51 52.56 26.06 49.39
N THR A 52 51.55 26.85 49.02
CA THR A 52 51.70 28.03 48.14
C THR A 52 52.60 29.09 48.77
N ALA A 53 52.41 29.39 50.06
CA ALA A 53 53.24 30.34 50.79
C ALA A 53 54.69 29.85 50.97
N GLY A 54 54.90 28.53 50.97
CA GLY A 54 56.22 27.91 51.06
C GLY A 54 57.03 27.94 49.76
N VAL A 55 56.39 28.12 48.59
CA VAL A 55 57.07 28.09 47.27
C VAL A 55 58.24 29.08 47.18
N PRO A 56 58.10 30.38 47.49
CA PRO A 56 59.21 31.34 47.34
C PRO A 56 60.40 30.98 48.22
N GLY A 57 60.17 30.56 49.47
CA GLY A 57 61.23 30.25 50.43
C GLY A 57 61.98 28.96 50.12
N CYS A 58 61.31 27.98 49.50
CA CYS A 58 61.89 26.68 49.20
C CYS A 58 62.62 26.63 47.86
N PHE A 59 62.12 27.34 46.85
CA PHE A 59 62.68 27.29 45.49
C PHE A 59 63.62 28.47 45.18
N ALA A 60 63.64 29.55 45.98
CA ALA A 60 64.66 30.60 45.87
C ALA A 60 66.01 30.21 46.49
N THR A 61 66.05 29.14 47.29
CA THR A 61 67.26 28.61 47.93
C THR A 61 67.84 27.45 47.10
N PRO A 62 69.14 27.46 46.76
CA PRO A 62 69.79 26.35 46.05
C PRO A 62 69.62 25.01 46.78
N ALA A 63 69.50 23.90 46.04
CA ALA A 63 69.15 22.61 46.63
C ALA A 63 70.11 22.13 47.75
N GLY A 64 71.42 22.40 47.63
CA GLY A 64 72.42 22.03 48.64
C GLY A 64 72.44 22.92 49.89
N GLU A 65 71.70 24.03 49.88
CA GLU A 65 71.63 25.00 50.99
C GLU A 65 70.26 25.00 51.69
N ARG A 66 69.35 24.11 51.27
CA ARG A 66 68.01 24.04 51.85
C ARG A 66 68.07 23.48 53.27
N HIS A 67 67.31 24.10 54.17
CA HIS A 67 67.06 23.53 55.47
C HIS A 67 66.14 22.30 55.34
N LYS A 68 66.24 21.33 56.26
CA LYS A 68 65.45 20.08 56.27
C LYS A 68 63.92 20.29 56.14
N HIS A 69 63.42 21.41 56.66
CA HIS A 69 61.99 21.79 56.51
C HIS A 69 61.65 22.24 55.09
N GLN A 70 62.54 22.95 54.40
CA GLN A 70 62.37 23.34 53.00
C GLN A 70 62.43 22.11 52.08
N GLU A 71 63.32 21.15 52.36
CA GLU A 71 63.36 19.87 51.63
C GLU A 71 62.05 19.08 51.77
N THR A 72 61.50 19.03 52.98
CA THR A 72 60.21 18.37 53.25
C THR A 72 59.05 19.06 52.50
N LEU A 73 59.01 20.39 52.51
CA LEU A 73 58.02 21.17 51.77
C LEU A 73 58.13 20.97 50.25
N VAL A 74 59.34 20.93 49.68
CA VAL A 74 59.56 20.62 48.26
C VAL A 74 59.06 19.22 47.92
N SER A 75 59.31 18.24 48.78
CA SER A 75 58.80 16.86 48.59
C SER A 75 57.27 16.80 48.60
N TRP A 76 56.60 17.50 49.52
CA TRP A 76 55.14 17.57 49.53
C TRP A 76 54.57 18.28 48.31
N ILE A 77 55.21 19.38 47.87
CA ILE A 77 54.82 20.07 46.64
C ILE A 77 54.97 19.14 45.44
N GLY A 78 56.08 18.41 45.33
CA GLY A 78 56.30 17.41 44.28
C GLY A 78 55.20 16.35 44.27
N LEU A 79 54.87 15.78 45.43
CA LEU A 79 53.82 14.77 45.56
C LEU A 79 52.43 15.30 45.16
N VAL A 80 52.10 16.54 45.50
CA VAL A 80 50.84 17.16 45.06
C VAL A 80 50.82 17.39 43.55
N LEU A 81 51.92 17.88 42.97
CA LEU A 81 52.03 18.10 41.53
C LEU A 81 51.97 16.79 40.73
N ASP A 82 52.62 15.73 41.22
CA ASP A 82 52.54 14.39 40.62
C ASP A 82 51.10 13.86 40.64
N GLY A 83 50.36 14.09 41.74
CA GLY A 83 48.94 13.75 41.84
C GLY A 83 48.06 14.53 40.86
N VAL A 84 48.29 15.83 40.70
CA VAL A 84 47.59 16.66 39.69
C VAL A 84 47.91 16.16 38.28
N GLN A 85 49.17 15.88 37.99
CA GLN A 85 49.60 15.36 36.71
C GLN A 85 48.96 13.98 36.41
N SER A 86 48.88 13.08 37.38
CA SER A 86 48.22 11.78 37.22
C SER A 86 46.74 11.96 36.86
N LYS A 87 46.01 12.79 37.61
CA LYS A 87 44.60 13.08 37.33
C LYS A 87 44.37 13.68 35.95
N MET A 88 45.24 14.60 35.53
CA MET A 88 45.15 15.18 34.18
C MET A 88 45.38 14.13 33.10
N LYS A 89 46.36 13.23 33.29
CA LYS A 89 46.60 12.11 32.36
C LYS A 89 45.40 11.16 32.32
N GLU A 90 44.86 10.77 33.47
CA GLU A 90 43.65 9.94 33.55
C GLU A 90 42.46 10.59 32.85
N ALA A 91 42.27 11.90 33.01
CA ALA A 91 41.21 12.64 32.33
C ALA A 91 41.41 12.72 30.82
N VAL A 92 42.65 12.87 30.35
CA VAL A 92 42.99 12.84 28.92
C VAL A 92 42.74 11.44 28.35
N GLU A 93 43.23 10.39 29.00
CA GLU A 93 43.02 9.00 28.57
C GLU A 93 41.53 8.64 28.54
N ALA A 94 40.74 9.08 29.53
CA ALA A 94 39.29 8.89 29.54
C ALA A 94 38.61 9.63 28.38
N ALA A 95 38.99 10.89 28.12
CA ALA A 95 38.43 11.67 27.01
C ALA A 95 38.81 11.09 25.64
N GLU A 96 40.05 10.60 25.47
CA GLU A 96 40.49 9.91 24.26
C GLU A 96 39.70 8.61 24.04
N ALA A 97 39.41 7.86 25.11
CA ALA A 97 38.57 6.67 25.03
C ALA A 97 37.11 6.99 24.64
N ASP A 98 36.53 8.04 25.23
CA ASP A 98 35.18 8.51 24.90
C ASP A 98 35.10 9.00 23.44
N GLU A 99 36.11 9.72 22.96
CA GLU A 99 36.18 10.17 21.56
C GLU A 99 36.29 8.99 20.59
N ALA A 100 37.10 7.99 20.91
CA ALA A 100 37.21 6.78 20.10
C ALA A 100 35.88 5.99 20.04
N GLU A 101 35.18 5.86 21.16
CA GLU A 101 33.87 5.22 21.21
C GLU A 101 32.83 6.02 20.41
N ALA A 102 32.76 7.34 20.60
CA ALA A 102 31.86 8.22 19.87
C ALA A 102 32.14 8.19 18.36
N GLY A 103 33.40 8.15 17.95
CA GLY A 103 33.82 8.00 16.56
C GLY A 103 33.33 6.70 15.94
N THR A 104 33.47 5.58 16.67
CA THR A 104 32.98 4.26 16.23
C THR A 104 31.46 4.26 16.09
N ARG A 105 30.73 4.76 17.11
CA ARG A 105 29.26 4.85 17.08
C ARG A 105 28.76 5.74 15.95
N LYS A 106 29.46 6.84 15.66
CA LYS A 106 29.13 7.72 14.54
C LYS A 106 29.24 6.99 13.21
N GLN A 107 30.35 6.29 12.96
CA GLN A 107 30.55 5.52 11.73
C GLN A 107 29.47 4.44 11.55
N ASP A 108 29.13 3.72 12.63
CA ASP A 108 28.06 2.71 12.60
C ASP A 108 26.69 3.30 12.25
N LEU A 109 26.38 4.48 12.80
CA LEU A 109 25.12 5.17 12.52
C LEU A 109 25.08 5.75 11.10
N GLU A 110 26.18 6.32 10.61
CA GLU A 110 26.31 6.79 9.23
C GLU A 110 26.09 5.64 8.24
N ALA A 111 26.73 4.48 8.46
CA ALA A 111 26.54 3.29 7.64
C ALA A 111 25.08 2.79 7.65
N LYS A 112 24.40 2.83 8.81
CA LYS A 112 22.97 2.46 8.92
C LYS A 112 22.08 3.44 8.17
N VAL A 113 22.36 4.74 8.22
CA VAL A 113 21.60 5.78 7.50
C VAL A 113 21.77 5.59 6.01
N GLU A 114 22.99 5.39 5.52
CA GLU A 114 23.27 5.14 4.11
C GLU A 114 22.54 3.88 3.62
N GLY A 115 22.60 2.79 4.39
CA GLY A 115 21.88 1.55 4.09
C GLY A 115 20.36 1.75 4.04
N ALA A 116 19.79 2.48 5.00
CA ALA A 116 18.36 2.78 5.03
C ALA A 116 17.92 3.68 3.86
N GLN A 117 18.74 4.66 3.46
CA GLN A 117 18.48 5.52 2.31
C GLN A 117 18.52 4.73 1.00
N ALA A 118 19.48 3.82 0.84
CA ALA A 118 19.55 2.94 -0.33
C ALA A 118 18.33 2.01 -0.43
N LEU A 119 17.90 1.43 0.69
CA LEU A 119 16.67 0.62 0.74
C LEU A 119 15.43 1.45 0.41
N LEU A 120 15.29 2.64 1.00
CA LEU A 120 14.17 3.53 0.72
C LEU A 120 14.09 3.91 -0.77
N ALA A 121 15.23 4.21 -1.39
CA ALA A 121 15.29 4.52 -2.82
C ALA A 121 14.81 3.31 -3.66
N SER A 122 15.37 2.13 -3.42
CA SER A 122 15.01 0.90 -4.14
C SER A 122 13.52 0.54 -3.98
N GLU A 123 12.99 0.61 -2.75
CA GLU A 123 11.59 0.31 -2.49
C GLU A 123 10.66 1.37 -3.10
N SER A 124 11.06 2.65 -3.10
CA SER A 124 10.25 3.71 -3.73
C SER A 124 10.13 3.53 -5.25
N GLU A 125 11.21 3.09 -5.91
CA GLU A 125 11.19 2.74 -7.33
C GLU A 125 10.30 1.52 -7.59
N ALA A 126 10.40 0.49 -6.74
CA ALA A 126 9.56 -0.70 -6.84
C ALA A 126 8.07 -0.39 -6.67
N VAL A 127 7.71 0.45 -5.69
CA VAL A 127 6.33 0.92 -5.49
C VAL A 127 5.85 1.70 -6.71
N SER A 128 6.64 2.63 -7.22
CA SER A 128 6.26 3.40 -8.41
C SER A 128 6.05 2.52 -9.64
N ALA A 129 6.88 1.49 -9.84
CA ALA A 129 6.72 0.53 -10.94
C ALA A 129 5.44 -0.29 -10.77
N LYS A 130 5.18 -0.81 -9.56
CA LYS A 130 3.96 -1.58 -9.27
C LYS A 130 2.69 -0.76 -9.37
N ASP A 131 2.71 0.51 -9.00
CA ASP A 131 1.59 1.42 -9.19
C ASP A 131 1.29 1.66 -10.68
N ALA A 132 2.32 1.75 -11.52
CA ALA A 132 2.16 1.86 -12.97
C ALA A 132 1.55 0.58 -13.57
N ASP A 133 2.06 -0.58 -13.17
CA ASP A 133 1.53 -1.89 -13.58
C ASP A 133 0.06 -2.04 -13.17
N LEU A 134 -0.27 -1.71 -11.92
CA LEU A 134 -1.63 -1.79 -11.39
C LEU A 134 -2.59 -0.86 -12.16
N LYS A 135 -2.17 0.37 -12.46
CA LYS A 135 -2.99 1.29 -13.26
C LYS A 135 -3.25 0.72 -14.66
N SER A 136 -2.22 0.22 -15.32
CA SER A 136 -2.35 -0.41 -16.64
C SER A 136 -3.30 -1.60 -16.62
N ALA A 137 -3.10 -2.53 -15.67
CA ALA A 137 -3.95 -3.71 -15.51
C ALA A 137 -5.41 -3.34 -15.18
N SER A 138 -5.63 -2.34 -14.31
CA SER A 138 -6.98 -1.88 -13.97
C SER A 138 -7.71 -1.28 -15.18
N GLN A 139 -7.01 -0.52 -16.03
CA GLN A 139 -7.58 0.04 -17.26
C GLN A 139 -7.89 -1.06 -18.27
N ALA A 140 -7.00 -2.03 -18.41
CA ALA A 140 -7.22 -3.20 -19.26
C ALA A 140 -8.46 -3.98 -18.81
N ALA A 141 -8.60 -4.27 -17.52
CA ALA A 141 -9.76 -4.96 -16.97
C ALA A 141 -11.07 -4.20 -17.23
N VAL A 142 -11.12 -2.88 -16.97
CA VAL A 142 -12.31 -2.06 -17.25
C VAL A 142 -12.67 -2.09 -18.74
N SER A 143 -11.67 -2.02 -19.63
CA SER A 143 -11.91 -2.09 -21.07
C SER A 143 -12.43 -3.47 -21.51
N ALA A 144 -11.88 -4.55 -20.95
CA ALA A 144 -12.29 -5.92 -21.23
C ALA A 144 -13.72 -6.20 -20.72
N GLU A 145 -14.09 -5.71 -19.54
CA GLU A 145 -15.45 -5.81 -19.01
C GLU A 145 -16.46 -5.07 -19.90
N ALA A 146 -16.10 -3.86 -20.35
CA ALA A 146 -16.94 -3.07 -21.25
C ALA A 146 -17.15 -3.77 -22.59
N GLU A 147 -16.09 -4.32 -23.19
CA GLU A 147 -16.20 -5.08 -24.43
C GLU A 147 -17.01 -6.36 -24.24
N LEU A 148 -16.77 -7.13 -23.17
CA LEU A 148 -17.56 -8.33 -22.87
C LEU A 148 -19.05 -8.00 -22.73
N ARG A 149 -19.38 -6.91 -22.04
CA ARG A 149 -20.77 -6.45 -21.91
C ARG A 149 -21.36 -6.11 -23.27
N GLN A 150 -20.62 -5.39 -24.11
CA GLN A 150 -21.06 -5.06 -25.47
C GLN A 150 -21.31 -6.32 -26.30
N ARG A 151 -20.37 -7.28 -26.32
CA ARG A 151 -20.52 -8.53 -27.08
C ARG A 151 -21.71 -9.36 -26.61
N ARG A 152 -21.97 -9.42 -25.29
CA ARG A 152 -23.16 -10.08 -24.75
C ARG A 152 -24.46 -9.40 -25.14
N ASP A 153 -24.48 -8.07 -25.20
CA ASP A 153 -25.65 -7.32 -25.66
C ASP A 153 -25.89 -7.54 -27.17
N GLU A 154 -24.83 -7.56 -27.98
CA GLU A 154 -24.89 -7.90 -29.40
C GLU A 154 -25.37 -9.33 -29.63
N GLN A 155 -24.86 -10.31 -28.88
CA GLN A 155 -25.32 -11.70 -28.92
C GLN A 155 -26.81 -11.79 -28.59
N ARG A 156 -27.24 -11.25 -27.44
CA ARG A 156 -28.65 -11.29 -27.03
C ARG A 156 -29.58 -10.66 -28.07
N ARG A 157 -29.21 -9.52 -28.63
CA ARG A 157 -30.03 -8.82 -29.65
C ARG A 157 -30.04 -9.57 -30.98
N GLY A 158 -28.87 -10.04 -31.43
CA GLY A 158 -28.73 -10.75 -32.69
C GLY A 158 -29.37 -12.14 -32.67
N ASP A 159 -29.38 -12.80 -31.52
CA ASP A 159 -29.88 -14.16 -31.37
C ASP A 159 -31.38 -14.22 -31.04
N ALA A 160 -32.00 -13.11 -30.61
CA ALA A 160 -33.40 -13.05 -30.20
C ALA A 160 -34.38 -13.53 -31.28
N ALA A 161 -34.15 -13.17 -32.54
CA ALA A 161 -35.00 -13.61 -33.65
C ALA A 161 -34.89 -15.12 -33.87
N SER A 162 -33.66 -15.65 -33.89
CA SER A 162 -33.41 -17.09 -34.02
C SER A 162 -33.93 -17.87 -32.81
N ASP A 163 -33.89 -17.33 -31.59
CA ASP A 163 -34.47 -17.96 -30.40
C ASP A 163 -35.99 -18.05 -30.51
N ALA A 164 -36.64 -16.99 -31.00
CA ALA A 164 -38.07 -17.00 -31.27
C ALA A 164 -38.44 -18.02 -32.35
N THR A 165 -37.68 -18.07 -33.46
CA THR A 165 -37.83 -19.05 -34.54
C THR A 165 -37.65 -20.49 -34.03
N ALA A 166 -36.67 -20.73 -33.16
CA ALA A 166 -36.43 -22.04 -32.55
C ALA A 166 -37.58 -22.46 -31.63
N GLY A 167 -38.09 -21.55 -30.81
CA GLY A 167 -39.26 -21.79 -29.96
C GLY A 167 -40.52 -22.07 -30.77
N GLU A 168 -40.73 -21.36 -31.89
CA GLU A 168 -41.85 -21.62 -32.79
C GLU A 168 -41.71 -22.99 -33.47
N ARG A 169 -40.52 -23.35 -33.96
CA ARG A 169 -40.25 -24.69 -34.53
C ARG A 169 -40.54 -25.79 -33.53
N GLU A 170 -40.07 -25.64 -32.28
CA GLU A 170 -40.27 -26.63 -31.23
C GLU A 170 -41.76 -26.78 -30.88
N LEU A 171 -42.51 -25.67 -30.80
CA LEU A 171 -43.95 -25.71 -30.60
C LEU A 171 -44.65 -26.50 -31.72
N LEU A 172 -44.33 -26.19 -32.99
CA LEU A 172 -44.94 -26.86 -34.14
C LEU A 172 -44.61 -28.35 -34.20
N GLN A 173 -43.40 -28.75 -33.85
CA GLN A 173 -43.02 -30.16 -33.79
C GLN A 173 -43.71 -30.89 -32.64
N ARG A 174 -43.80 -30.28 -31.45
CA ARG A 174 -44.57 -30.86 -30.35
C ARG A 174 -46.03 -31.05 -30.73
N THR A 175 -46.63 -30.09 -31.44
CA THR A 175 -48.01 -30.22 -31.97
C THR A 175 -48.14 -31.34 -33.00
N LEU A 176 -47.14 -31.56 -33.86
CA LEU A 176 -47.12 -32.71 -34.77
C LEU A 176 -47.05 -34.05 -34.00
N GLU A 177 -46.12 -34.14 -33.05
CA GLU A 177 -45.82 -35.38 -32.33
C GLU A 177 -46.88 -35.78 -31.30
N ALA A 178 -47.50 -34.80 -30.64
CA ALA A 178 -48.51 -35.03 -29.63
C ALA A 178 -49.92 -34.98 -30.24
N ASP A 179 -50.33 -33.82 -30.76
CA ASP A 179 -51.73 -33.58 -31.13
C ASP A 179 -52.10 -34.25 -32.47
N VAL A 180 -51.33 -34.00 -33.52
CA VAL A 180 -51.62 -34.55 -34.86
C VAL A 180 -51.44 -36.06 -34.89
N ARG A 181 -50.42 -36.58 -34.20
CA ARG A 181 -50.19 -38.04 -34.09
C ARG A 181 -51.30 -38.75 -33.32
N PHE A 182 -51.75 -38.19 -32.20
CA PHE A 182 -52.88 -38.75 -31.43
C PHE A 182 -54.15 -38.79 -32.30
N LEU A 183 -54.45 -37.68 -32.99
CA LEU A 183 -55.62 -37.61 -33.85
C LEU A 183 -55.59 -38.60 -35.02
N LYS A 184 -54.42 -39.09 -35.45
CA LYS A 184 -54.29 -40.05 -36.56
C LYS A 184 -54.22 -41.51 -36.13
N THR A 185 -54.06 -41.80 -34.84
CA THR A 185 -53.86 -43.16 -34.34
C THR A 185 -55.20 -43.78 -33.91
N GLU A 186 -55.49 -44.99 -34.38
CA GLU A 186 -56.71 -45.75 -34.02
C GLU A 186 -56.61 -46.36 -32.61
N GLU A 187 -55.40 -46.82 -32.24
CA GLU A 187 -55.14 -47.43 -30.94
C GLU A 187 -55.16 -46.38 -29.83
N GLY A 188 -56.10 -46.52 -28.88
CA GLY A 188 -56.24 -45.60 -27.74
C GLY A 188 -57.03 -44.32 -28.05
N TYR A 189 -57.76 -44.27 -29.17
CA TYR A 189 -58.60 -43.13 -29.50
C TYR A 189 -59.75 -42.96 -28.50
N ASP A 190 -59.81 -41.78 -27.89
CA ASP A 190 -60.92 -41.33 -27.06
C ASP A 190 -61.43 -39.98 -27.56
N ALA A 191 -62.75 -39.85 -27.71
CA ALA A 191 -63.37 -38.64 -28.26
C ALA A 191 -63.21 -37.41 -27.35
N THR A 192 -63.10 -37.63 -26.03
CA THR A 192 -62.87 -36.56 -25.04
C THR A 192 -61.44 -36.03 -25.15
N GLN A 193 -60.46 -36.94 -25.22
CA GLN A 193 -59.05 -36.59 -25.45
C GLN A 193 -58.82 -35.97 -26.82
N ALA A 194 -59.51 -36.44 -27.87
CA ALA A 194 -59.46 -35.85 -29.20
C ALA A 194 -59.95 -34.38 -29.20
N ALA A 195 -60.99 -34.07 -28.42
CA ALA A 195 -61.46 -32.70 -28.24
C ALA A 195 -60.43 -31.82 -27.49
N GLU A 196 -59.69 -32.39 -26.53
CA GLU A 196 -58.59 -31.71 -25.83
C GLU A 196 -57.40 -31.41 -26.77
N HIS A 197 -56.96 -32.39 -27.56
CA HIS A 197 -55.93 -32.22 -28.59
C HIS A 197 -56.36 -31.27 -29.71
N MET A 198 -57.65 -31.21 -30.04
CA MET A 198 -58.16 -30.23 -30.99
C MET A 198 -58.13 -28.81 -30.40
N LYS A 199 -58.33 -28.67 -29.08
CA LYS A 199 -58.24 -27.38 -28.38
C LYS A 199 -56.82 -26.82 -28.35
N THR A 200 -55.80 -27.68 -28.30
CA THR A 200 -54.38 -27.30 -28.40
C THR A 200 -53.96 -27.04 -29.84
N LEU A 201 -54.45 -27.83 -30.81
CA LEU A 201 -54.14 -27.68 -32.24
C LEU A 201 -54.79 -26.45 -32.88
N SER A 202 -56.02 -26.10 -32.50
CA SER A 202 -56.79 -24.97 -33.07
C SER A 202 -56.03 -23.63 -33.10
N PRO A 203 -55.43 -23.14 -31.99
CA PRO A 203 -54.69 -21.88 -32.01
C PRO A 203 -53.41 -21.94 -32.86
N VAL A 204 -52.76 -23.11 -32.96
CA VAL A 204 -51.59 -23.31 -33.82
C VAL A 204 -51.99 -23.27 -35.29
N ALA A 205 -53.06 -23.98 -35.64
CA ALA A 205 -53.66 -24.01 -36.96
C ALA A 205 -54.12 -22.61 -37.43
N ALA A 206 -54.70 -21.81 -36.52
CA ALA A 206 -55.07 -20.42 -36.81
C ALA A 206 -53.86 -19.50 -37.07
N ARG A 207 -52.74 -19.70 -36.36
CA ARG A 207 -51.51 -18.91 -36.55
C ARG A 207 -50.81 -19.18 -37.89
N LEU A 208 -51.02 -20.36 -38.47
CA LEU A 208 -50.47 -20.75 -39.76
C LEU A 208 -51.27 -20.21 -40.97
N ILE A 209 -52.32 -19.41 -40.72
CA ILE A 209 -53.20 -18.81 -41.75
C ILE A 209 -53.74 -19.90 -42.70
N LEU A 210 -54.27 -20.98 -42.11
CA LEU A 210 -54.98 -22.00 -42.89
C LEU A 210 -56.29 -21.41 -43.42
N ASP A 211 -56.70 -21.84 -44.62
CA ASP A 211 -57.98 -21.43 -45.20
C ASP A 211 -59.12 -21.64 -44.20
N ASP A 212 -60.00 -20.63 -44.04
CA ASP A 212 -61.15 -20.68 -43.12
C ASP A 212 -62.00 -21.95 -43.33
N SER A 213 -62.05 -22.44 -44.57
CA SER A 213 -62.73 -23.68 -44.95
C SER A 213 -62.08 -24.94 -44.36
N LEU A 214 -60.74 -24.98 -44.27
CA LEU A 214 -59.99 -26.06 -43.62
C LEU A 214 -60.15 -26.03 -42.10
N MET A 215 -60.18 -24.84 -41.51
CA MET A 215 -60.39 -24.67 -40.06
C MET A 215 -61.79 -25.13 -39.63
N VAL A 216 -62.82 -24.84 -40.43
CA VAL A 216 -64.19 -25.30 -40.17
C VAL A 216 -64.33 -26.82 -40.35
N ALA A 217 -63.62 -27.41 -41.32
CA ALA A 217 -63.65 -28.85 -41.57
C ALA A 217 -62.81 -29.68 -40.58
N LEU A 218 -61.80 -29.07 -39.97
CA LEU A 218 -60.85 -29.74 -39.07
C LEU A 218 -61.51 -30.27 -37.79
N GLN A 219 -62.34 -29.46 -37.14
CA GLN A 219 -62.97 -29.84 -35.88
C GLN A 219 -63.87 -31.10 -35.99
N PRO A 220 -64.83 -31.18 -36.93
CA PRO A 220 -65.64 -32.39 -37.10
C PRO A 220 -64.83 -33.59 -37.62
N ALA A 221 -63.75 -33.36 -38.39
CA ALA A 221 -62.87 -34.44 -38.85
C ALA A 221 -62.04 -35.04 -37.69
N ALA A 222 -61.57 -34.21 -36.75
CA ALA A 222 -60.75 -34.62 -35.61
C ALA A 222 -61.54 -35.40 -34.53
N ILE A 223 -62.81 -35.06 -34.31
CA ILE A 223 -63.69 -35.67 -33.28
C ILE A 223 -64.28 -37.02 -33.74
N LYS A 224 -64.29 -37.31 -35.05
CA LYS A 224 -64.65 -38.64 -35.55
C LYS A 224 -63.54 -39.64 -35.26
N PRO A 225 -63.87 -40.88 -34.83
CA PRO A 225 -62.93 -41.99 -34.81
C PRO A 225 -62.27 -42.18 -36.17
N PRO A 226 -60.97 -42.52 -36.26
CA PRO A 226 -60.31 -42.61 -37.55
C PRO A 226 -60.97 -43.64 -38.49
N ALA A 227 -61.58 -44.71 -37.95
CA ALA A 227 -62.33 -45.70 -38.72
C ALA A 227 -63.64 -45.17 -39.37
N GLU A 228 -64.21 -44.09 -38.81
CA GLU A 228 -65.45 -43.46 -39.29
C GLU A 228 -65.18 -42.24 -40.19
N ARG A 229 -63.90 -41.91 -40.44
CA ARG A 229 -63.51 -40.76 -41.27
C ARG A 229 -63.62 -41.08 -42.75
N GLY A 230 -64.32 -40.21 -43.48
CA GLY A 230 -64.39 -40.27 -44.94
C GLY A 230 -63.07 -39.81 -45.59
N ALA A 231 -63.00 -39.94 -46.91
CA ALA A 231 -61.84 -39.47 -47.68
C ALA A 231 -61.54 -37.97 -47.46
N PHE A 232 -62.59 -37.15 -47.29
CA PHE A 232 -62.46 -35.72 -47.00
C PHE A 232 -61.88 -35.45 -45.60
N ASP A 233 -62.38 -36.12 -44.56
CA ASP A 233 -61.89 -35.96 -43.17
C ASP A 233 -60.39 -36.31 -43.09
N ASN A 234 -59.97 -37.38 -43.76
CA ASN A 234 -58.56 -37.80 -43.84
C ASN A 234 -57.69 -36.82 -44.64
N MET A 235 -58.24 -36.24 -45.71
CA MET A 235 -57.55 -35.22 -46.50
C MET A 235 -57.29 -33.95 -45.68
N VAL A 236 -58.26 -33.49 -44.87
CA VAL A 236 -58.11 -32.30 -44.02
C VAL A 236 -57.00 -32.48 -42.99
N LEU A 237 -56.96 -33.62 -42.29
CA LEU A 237 -55.89 -33.92 -41.32
C LEU A 237 -54.51 -34.04 -41.97
N LYS A 238 -54.43 -34.66 -43.15
CA LYS A 238 -53.19 -34.77 -43.91
C LYS A 238 -52.69 -33.41 -44.40
N GLU A 239 -53.59 -32.52 -44.82
CA GLU A 239 -53.22 -31.18 -45.28
C GLU A 239 -52.69 -30.32 -44.13
N ILE A 240 -53.28 -30.41 -42.94
CA ILE A 240 -52.79 -29.69 -41.76
C ILE A 240 -51.42 -30.19 -41.30
N GLU A 241 -51.24 -31.50 -41.25
CA GLU A 241 -49.93 -32.09 -40.99
C GLU A 241 -48.89 -31.60 -42.01
N ALA A 242 -49.23 -31.60 -43.30
CA ALA A 242 -48.34 -31.11 -44.36
C ALA A 242 -48.05 -29.60 -44.22
N CYS A 243 -49.03 -28.78 -43.83
CA CYS A 243 -48.84 -27.35 -43.56
C CYS A 243 -47.88 -27.12 -42.38
N ILE A 244 -48.08 -27.83 -41.27
CA ILE A 244 -47.21 -27.71 -40.09
C ILE A 244 -45.80 -28.21 -40.43
N GLN A 245 -45.67 -29.34 -41.13
CA GLN A 245 -44.37 -29.87 -41.59
C GLN A 245 -43.66 -28.89 -42.53
N ARG A 246 -44.38 -28.27 -43.48
CA ARG A 246 -43.82 -27.21 -44.34
C ARG A 246 -43.30 -26.03 -43.54
N LYS A 247 -44.06 -25.58 -42.53
CA LYS A 247 -43.62 -24.46 -41.69
C LYS A 247 -42.42 -24.85 -40.82
N VAL A 248 -42.39 -26.05 -40.27
CA VAL A 248 -41.21 -26.58 -39.54
C VAL A 248 -39.97 -26.57 -40.44
N ALA A 249 -40.08 -27.06 -41.68
CA ALA A 249 -38.96 -27.06 -42.63
C ALA A 249 -38.51 -25.63 -42.99
N GLU A 250 -39.44 -24.68 -43.12
CA GLU A 250 -39.12 -23.26 -43.35
C GLU A 250 -38.37 -22.65 -42.16
N LEU A 251 -38.84 -22.90 -40.94
CA LEU A 251 -38.20 -22.40 -39.71
C LEU A 251 -36.83 -23.06 -39.50
N GLU A 252 -36.67 -24.35 -39.82
CA GLU A 252 -35.38 -25.04 -39.81
C GLU A 252 -34.41 -24.40 -40.81
N ALA A 253 -34.84 -24.12 -42.04
CA ALA A 253 -34.00 -23.43 -43.01
C ALA A 253 -33.60 -22.01 -42.54
N GLN A 254 -34.50 -21.29 -41.87
CA GLN A 254 -34.19 -19.98 -41.27
C GLN A 254 -33.16 -20.10 -40.12
N LEU A 255 -33.26 -21.14 -39.29
CA LEU A 255 -32.29 -21.39 -38.22
C LEU A 255 -30.91 -21.72 -38.78
N GLU A 256 -30.82 -22.62 -39.77
CA GLU A 256 -29.57 -22.96 -40.46
C GLU A 256 -28.95 -21.74 -41.12
N ALA A 257 -29.74 -20.89 -41.79
CA ALA A 257 -29.25 -19.65 -42.37
C ALA A 257 -28.71 -18.65 -41.33
N SER A 258 -29.27 -18.67 -40.10
CA SER A 258 -28.83 -17.80 -39.01
C SER A 258 -27.66 -18.37 -38.19
N ALA A 259 -27.37 -19.68 -38.31
CA ALA A 259 -26.39 -20.38 -37.48
C ALA A 259 -24.97 -19.77 -37.54
N PRO A 260 -24.40 -19.42 -38.72
CA PRO A 260 -23.07 -18.83 -38.77
C PRO A 260 -22.96 -17.52 -37.99
N ALA A 261 -24.01 -16.68 -38.05
CA ALA A 261 -24.02 -15.41 -37.35
C ALA A 261 -24.17 -15.59 -35.83
N ARG A 262 -24.84 -16.66 -35.37
CA ARG A 262 -24.89 -17.03 -33.94
C ARG A 262 -23.55 -17.54 -33.44
N GLU A 263 -22.90 -18.40 -34.22
CA GLU A 263 -21.56 -18.92 -33.90
C GLU A 263 -20.53 -17.80 -33.83
N GLU A 264 -20.56 -16.85 -34.77
CA GLU A 264 -19.67 -15.68 -34.76
C GLU A 264 -19.88 -14.83 -33.50
N ARG A 265 -21.14 -14.54 -33.13
CA ARG A 265 -21.44 -13.78 -31.90
C ARG A 265 -21.05 -14.53 -30.64
N ALA A 266 -21.28 -15.85 -30.58
CA ALA A 266 -20.86 -16.68 -29.46
C ALA A 266 -19.32 -16.73 -29.34
N ALA A 267 -18.60 -16.85 -30.45
CA ALA A 267 -17.15 -16.80 -30.49
C ALA A 267 -16.61 -15.43 -30.06
N ALA A 268 -17.25 -14.34 -30.48
CA ALA A 268 -16.88 -12.98 -30.06
C ALA A 268 -17.05 -12.79 -28.54
N VAL A 269 -18.12 -13.33 -27.94
CA VAL A 269 -18.31 -13.33 -26.49
C VAL A 269 -17.23 -14.18 -25.80
N ALA A 270 -16.95 -15.38 -26.29
CA ALA A 270 -15.92 -16.24 -25.71
C ALA A 270 -14.51 -15.61 -25.79
N ALA A 271 -14.18 -14.95 -26.91
CA ALA A 271 -12.94 -14.21 -27.05
C ALA A 271 -12.85 -13.06 -26.05
N ALA A 272 -13.91 -12.26 -25.88
CA ALA A 272 -13.94 -11.18 -24.90
C ALA A 272 -13.86 -11.68 -23.45
N GLN A 273 -14.46 -12.85 -23.13
CA GLN A 273 -14.30 -13.49 -21.83
C GLN A 273 -12.85 -13.92 -21.58
N GLY A 274 -12.20 -14.53 -22.58
CA GLY A 274 -10.81 -14.95 -22.47
C GLY A 274 -9.83 -13.79 -22.27
N VAL A 275 -10.16 -12.58 -22.74
CA VAL A 275 -9.37 -11.36 -22.46
C VAL A 275 -9.55 -10.87 -21.03
N LEU A 276 -10.74 -11.01 -20.44
CA LEU A 276 -11.02 -10.59 -19.07
C LEU A 276 -10.38 -11.51 -18.01
N GLU A 277 -10.19 -12.79 -18.35
CA GLU A 277 -9.61 -13.80 -17.45
C GLU A 277 -8.07 -13.78 -17.41
N GLN A 278 -7.40 -12.96 -18.24
CA GLN A 278 -5.95 -12.77 -18.27
C GLN A 278 -5.50 -11.61 -17.38
#